data_AF-A0A7L3MV52-F1
#
_entry.id   AF-A0A7L3MV52-F1
#
_cell.length_a   1.000
_cell.length_b   1.000
_cell.length_c   1.000
_cell.angle_alpha   90.00
_cell.angle_beta   90.00
_cell.angle_gamma   90.00
#
_symmetry.space_group_name_H-M   'P 1'
#
loop_
_entity.id
_entity.type
_entity.pdbx_description
1 polymer ?
#
loop_
_entity_poly.entity_id
_entity_poly.type
_entity_poly.pdbx_seq_one_letter_code
_entity_poly.pdbx_strand_id
1 'polypeptide(L)'
;MVSENVLGKPKKYQGFSIDVLDALATYLGFKYEIYVAPDHKYGSPQDDGSWNGLIGELVFKRADIGISALTITPDRENVVDFTTRYMDYSVGVLLRKAEKTVDMFACLAPFDLSLWACIAGTVLLVGLLVYLLNWLNPPRLQMGSMTSTTLYNSMWFVYGSFVQQG
;
A
#
# COMPACT_ATOMS: atom_id res chain seq x y z
N MET A 1 20.25 -30.72 15.41
CA MET A 1 21.49 -30.37 16.14
C MET A 1 21.32 -28.95 16.63
N VAL A 2 21.33 -28.71 17.95
CA VAL A 2 21.23 -27.36 18.50
C VAL A 2 22.57 -26.68 18.28
N SER A 3 22.59 -25.50 17.65
CA SER A 3 23.81 -24.73 17.47
C SER A 3 24.37 -24.33 18.83
N GLU A 4 25.64 -24.64 19.10
CA GLU A 4 26.35 -24.22 20.31
C GLU A 4 27.01 -22.85 20.09
N ASN A 5 27.14 -22.05 21.15
CA ASN A 5 27.88 -20.79 21.11
C ASN A 5 29.40 -21.05 21.29
N VAL A 6 30.21 -20.00 21.21
CA VAL A 6 31.67 -20.06 21.45
C VAL A 6 32.08 -20.57 22.85
N LEU A 7 31.11 -20.75 23.76
CA LEU A 7 31.30 -21.32 25.09
C LEU A 7 30.90 -22.81 25.18
N GLY A 8 30.49 -23.46 24.09
CA GLY A 8 29.99 -24.83 24.09
C GLY A 8 28.64 -25.00 24.80
N LYS A 9 27.90 -23.89 25.00
CA LYS A 9 26.55 -23.89 25.57
C LYS A 9 25.52 -23.80 24.43
N PRO A 10 24.31 -24.35 24.59
CA PRO A 10 23.25 -24.17 23.60
C PRO A 10 22.95 -22.69 23.40
N LYS A 11 22.89 -22.22 22.13
CA LYS A 11 22.59 -20.82 21.80
C LYS A 11 21.18 -20.44 22.27
N LYS A 12 21.10 -19.53 23.25
CA LYS A 12 19.83 -18.95 23.73
C LYS A 12 19.23 -17.91 22.79
N TYR A 13 20.09 -17.19 22.06
CA TYR A 13 19.71 -16.13 21.12
C TYR A 13 20.20 -16.47 19.71
N GLN A 14 19.46 -16.04 18.70
CA GLN A 14 19.76 -16.24 17.28
C GLN A 14 19.33 -15.00 16.49
N GLY A 15 19.95 -14.79 15.33
CA GLY A 15 19.63 -13.70 14.40
C GLY A 15 20.88 -13.01 13.87
N PHE A 16 20.67 -12.08 12.93
CA PHE A 16 21.74 -11.43 12.18
C PHE A 16 22.87 -10.88 13.06
N SER A 17 22.54 -10.08 14.08
CA SER A 17 23.56 -9.49 14.95
C SER A 17 24.31 -10.53 15.77
N ILE A 18 23.68 -11.65 16.14
CA ILE A 18 24.33 -12.75 16.87
C ILE A 18 25.34 -13.45 15.97
N ASP A 19 25.00 -13.67 14.71
CA ASP A 19 25.91 -14.29 13.73
C ASP A 19 27.13 -13.40 13.46
N VAL A 20 26.94 -12.07 13.42
CA VAL A 20 28.06 -11.11 13.34
C VAL A 20 28.93 -11.17 14.59
N LEU A 21 28.35 -11.23 15.79
CA LEU A 21 29.11 -11.35 17.04
C LEU A 21 29.91 -12.65 17.10
N ASP A 22 29.34 -13.77 16.66
CA ASP A 22 30.03 -15.06 16.57
C ASP A 22 31.21 -15.04 15.60
N ALA A 23 31.02 -14.39 14.44
CA ALA A 23 32.10 -14.22 13.47
C ALA A 23 33.24 -13.36 14.05
N LEU A 24 32.91 -12.27 14.75
CA LEU A 24 33.89 -11.41 15.43
C LEU A 24 34.60 -12.15 16.57
N ALA A 25 33.87 -12.90 17.38
CA ALA A 25 34.42 -13.71 18.47
C ALA A 25 35.41 -14.75 17.95
N THR A 26 35.07 -15.40 16.84
CA THR A 26 35.94 -16.37 16.17
C THR A 26 37.19 -15.71 15.58
N TYR A 27 37.03 -14.55 14.94
CA TYR A 27 38.13 -13.83 14.28
C TYR A 27 39.11 -13.19 15.28
N LEU A 28 38.60 -12.60 16.35
CA LEU A 28 39.38 -11.87 17.36
C LEU A 28 39.78 -12.77 18.56
N GLY A 29 39.19 -13.95 18.70
CA GLY A 29 39.52 -14.93 19.73
C GLY A 29 38.98 -14.58 21.13
N PHE A 30 37.84 -13.90 21.24
CA PHE A 30 37.21 -13.60 22.53
C PHE A 30 36.03 -14.51 22.84
N LYS A 31 35.72 -14.63 24.12
CA LYS A 31 34.52 -15.29 24.63
C LYS A 31 33.54 -14.23 25.11
N TYR A 32 32.24 -14.50 24.98
CA TYR A 32 31.21 -13.55 25.37
C TYR A 32 30.05 -14.27 26.08
N GLU A 33 29.35 -13.54 26.93
CA GLU A 33 28.06 -13.93 27.49
C GLU A 33 27.03 -12.86 27.16
N ILE A 34 25.86 -13.27 26.67
CA ILE A 34 24.81 -12.34 26.25
C ILE A 34 23.73 -12.28 27.32
N TYR A 35 23.43 -11.05 27.73
CA TYR A 35 22.22 -10.74 28.47
C TYR A 35 21.49 -9.56 27.80
N VAL A 36 20.22 -9.40 28.15
CA VAL A 36 19.38 -8.30 27.64
C VAL A 36 19.35 -7.20 28.68
N ALA A 37 19.44 -5.93 28.25
CA ALA A 37 19.32 -4.78 29.14
C ALA A 37 18.06 -4.91 30.03
N PRO A 38 18.17 -4.72 31.36
CA PRO A 38 17.07 -5.03 32.29
C PRO A 38 15.76 -4.28 32.03
N ASP A 39 15.84 -3.08 31.44
CA ASP A 39 14.69 -2.22 31.12
C ASP A 39 14.19 -2.38 29.68
N HIS A 40 14.84 -3.25 28.87
CA HIS A 40 14.54 -3.50 27.47
C HIS A 40 14.57 -2.25 26.57
N LYS A 41 15.31 -1.21 26.94
CA LYS A 41 15.44 0.04 26.15
C LYS A 41 16.78 0.12 25.42
N TYR A 42 16.80 0.87 24.32
CA TYR A 42 18.05 1.19 23.61
C TYR A 42 18.94 2.14 24.41
N GLY A 43 18.32 3.12 25.07
CA GLY A 43 19.02 4.16 25.82
C GLY A 43 18.62 5.55 25.37
N SER A 44 18.21 6.35 26.35
CA SER A 44 17.89 7.77 26.26
C SER A 44 18.55 8.53 27.41
N PRO A 45 18.91 9.81 27.19
CA PRO A 45 19.31 10.68 28.28
C PRO A 45 18.12 10.91 29.22
N GLN A 46 18.39 10.95 30.51
CA GLN A 46 17.42 11.18 31.57
C GLN A 46 17.57 12.59 32.12
N ASP A 47 16.56 13.08 32.85
CA ASP A 47 16.55 14.46 33.38
C ASP A 47 17.71 14.75 34.36
N ASP A 48 18.23 13.72 35.02
CA ASP A 48 19.38 13.79 35.92
C ASP A 48 20.75 13.72 35.20
N GLY A 49 20.74 13.69 33.87
CA GLY A 49 21.93 13.54 33.03
C GLY A 49 22.44 12.10 32.91
N SER A 50 21.79 11.13 33.56
CA SER A 50 22.11 9.71 33.42
C SER A 50 21.56 9.13 32.11
N TRP A 51 22.00 7.92 31.78
CA TRP A 51 21.51 7.17 30.62
C TRP A 51 20.87 5.86 31.06
N ASN A 52 19.74 5.52 30.46
CA ASN A 52 19.08 4.22 30.65
C ASN A 52 19.41 3.24 29.51
N GLY A 53 18.77 2.07 29.50
CA GLY A 53 18.87 1.13 28.39
C GLY A 53 20.26 0.54 28.19
N LEU A 54 20.44 0.01 26.98
CA LEU A 54 21.72 -0.51 26.52
C LEU A 54 22.85 0.53 26.58
N ILE A 55 22.59 1.81 26.24
CA ILE A 55 23.59 2.88 26.42
C ILE A 55 23.98 3.03 27.89
N GLY A 56 23.00 3.01 28.80
CA GLY A 56 23.25 3.08 30.25
C GLY A 56 24.13 1.94 30.75
N GLU A 57 23.88 0.71 30.32
CA GLU A 57 24.72 -0.44 30.70
C GLU A 57 26.19 -0.24 30.27
N LEU A 58 26.45 0.40 29.13
CA LEU A 58 27.81 0.74 28.68
C LEU A 58 28.42 1.91 29.47
N VAL A 59 27.67 2.99 29.66
CA VAL A 59 28.13 4.18 30.41
C VAL A 59 28.51 3.81 31.84
N PHE A 60 27.70 2.96 32.49
CA PHE A 60 27.96 2.46 33.84
C PHE A 60 28.92 1.27 33.89
N LYS A 61 29.52 0.86 32.76
CA LYS A 61 30.47 -0.26 32.65
C LYS A 61 29.94 -1.58 33.19
N ARG A 62 28.63 -1.82 33.03
CA ARG A 62 27.96 -3.09 33.35
C ARG A 62 28.00 -4.06 32.16
N ALA A 63 28.17 -3.54 30.95
CA ALA A 63 28.44 -4.30 29.73
C ALA A 63 29.73 -3.81 29.07
N ASP A 64 30.46 -4.72 28.43
CA ASP A 64 31.66 -4.38 27.65
C ASP A 64 31.33 -4.00 26.21
N ILE A 65 30.31 -4.65 25.62
CA ILE A 65 29.89 -4.46 24.22
C ILE A 65 28.37 -4.41 24.17
N GLY A 66 27.83 -3.40 23.48
CA GLY A 66 26.42 -3.29 23.17
C GLY A 66 26.15 -3.73 21.74
N ILE A 67 25.32 -4.75 21.54
CA ILE A 67 24.91 -5.20 20.22
C ILE A 67 23.39 -5.10 20.05
N SER A 68 22.94 -4.29 19.10
CA SER A 68 21.53 -4.10 18.79
C SER A 68 21.34 -3.38 17.46
N ALA A 69 20.10 -3.25 17.00
CA ALA A 69 19.72 -2.36 15.91
C ALA A 69 19.72 -0.90 16.40
N LEU A 70 20.90 -0.42 16.80
CA LEU A 70 21.09 0.87 17.46
C LEU A 70 21.55 1.93 16.45
N THR A 71 20.76 3.00 16.32
CA THR A 71 21.13 4.17 15.52
C THR A 71 22.24 4.98 16.22
N ILE A 72 23.30 5.29 15.47
CA ILE A 72 24.34 6.23 15.86
C ILE A 72 23.75 7.64 15.80
N THR A 73 23.70 8.33 16.95
CA THR A 73 23.25 9.73 17.07
C THR A 73 24.30 10.54 17.82
N PRO A 74 24.40 11.87 17.59
CA PRO A 74 25.39 12.71 18.28
C PRO A 74 25.33 12.59 19.80
N ASP A 75 24.12 12.57 20.38
CA ASP A 75 23.95 12.45 21.84
C ASP A 75 24.53 11.14 22.40
N ARG A 76 24.41 10.04 21.64
CA ARG A 76 24.96 8.74 22.04
C ARG A 76 26.47 8.67 21.83
N GLU A 77 26.95 9.22 20.72
CA GLU A 77 28.38 9.27 20.38
C GLU A 77 29.18 10.10 21.39
N ASN A 78 28.55 11.07 22.05
CA ASN A 78 29.18 11.85 23.12
C ASN A 78 29.43 11.05 24.42
N VAL A 79 28.79 9.89 24.62
CA VAL A 79 28.87 9.11 25.86
C VAL A 79 29.39 7.69 25.67
N VAL A 80 29.35 7.16 24.45
CA VAL A 80 29.91 5.85 24.10
C VAL A 80 30.56 5.90 22.71
N ASP A 81 31.61 5.10 22.52
CA ASP A 81 32.23 4.93 21.21
C ASP A 81 31.46 3.93 20.35
N PHE A 82 31.37 4.22 19.05
CA PHE A 82 30.77 3.33 18.05
C PHE A 82 31.82 2.77 17.10
N THR A 83 31.56 1.56 16.60
CA THR A 83 32.28 1.02 15.44
C THR A 83 31.76 1.64 14.14
N THR A 84 32.41 1.30 13.03
CA THR A 84 31.82 1.58 11.71
C THR A 84 30.49 0.82 11.57
N ARG A 85 29.46 1.49 11.06
CA ARG A 85 28.17 0.85 10.78
C ARG A 85 28.36 -0.40 9.91
N TYR A 86 27.73 -1.50 10.30
CA TYR A 86 27.76 -2.74 9.53
C TYR A 86 26.51 -2.95 8.66
N MET A 87 25.50 -2.10 8.82
CA MET A 87 24.23 -2.15 8.08
C MET A 87 23.72 -0.73 7.84
N ASP A 88 23.40 -0.43 6.58
CA ASP A 88 22.69 0.79 6.23
C ASP A 88 21.18 0.59 6.39
N TYR A 89 20.50 1.63 6.86
CA TYR A 89 19.05 1.65 6.99
C TYR A 89 18.47 2.92 6.39
N SER A 90 17.19 2.88 6.07
CA SER A 90 16.43 4.04 5.59
C SER A 90 15.12 4.13 6.37
N VAL A 91 14.65 5.36 6.59
CA VAL A 91 13.36 5.62 7.22
C VAL A 91 12.28 5.58 6.14
N GLY A 92 11.25 4.77 6.35
CA GLY A 92 10.12 4.63 5.44
C GLY A 92 8.79 4.77 6.17
N VAL A 93 7.75 5.20 5.44
CA VAL A 93 6.37 5.25 5.94
C VAL A 93 5.65 3.97 5.50
N LEU A 94 5.10 3.23 6.46
CA LEU A 94 4.29 2.05 6.18
C LEU A 94 2.81 2.45 6.12
N LEU A 95 2.16 2.16 4.99
CA LEU A 95 0.73 2.39 4.78
C LEU A 95 0.01 1.05 4.59
N ARG A 96 -1.25 0.97 5.05
CA ARG A 96 -2.11 -0.17 4.73
C ARG A 96 -2.33 -0.23 3.22
N LYS A 97 -2.16 -1.41 2.64
CA LYS A 97 -2.49 -1.67 1.23
C LYS A 97 -3.95 -1.29 0.96
N ALA A 98 -4.18 -0.46 -0.05
CA ALA A 98 -5.54 -0.12 -0.48
C ALA A 98 -6.28 -1.36 -0.98
N GLU A 99 -7.54 -1.52 -0.54
CA GLU A 99 -8.43 -2.56 -1.05
C GLU A 99 -8.87 -2.17 -2.47
N LYS A 100 -8.71 -3.09 -3.42
CA LYS A 100 -9.21 -2.89 -4.78
C LYS A 100 -10.69 -3.25 -4.81
N THR A 101 -11.56 -2.26 -4.85
CA THR A 101 -12.98 -2.47 -5.15
C THR A 101 -13.17 -2.46 -6.67
N VAL A 102 -13.71 -3.55 -7.22
CA VAL A 102 -14.12 -3.60 -8.63
C VAL A 102 -15.53 -3.02 -8.69
N ASP A 103 -15.72 -1.91 -9.38
CA ASP A 103 -17.05 -1.37 -9.65
C ASP A 103 -17.67 -2.13 -10.83
N MET A 104 -18.81 -2.78 -10.59
CA MET A 104 -19.54 -3.55 -11.60
C MET A 104 -20.10 -2.66 -12.72
N PHE A 105 -20.30 -1.36 -12.46
CA PHE A 105 -20.80 -0.37 -13.41
C PHE A 105 -19.73 0.61 -13.88
N ALA A 106 -18.44 0.23 -13.80
CA ALA A 106 -17.32 1.06 -14.27
C ALA A 106 -17.46 1.52 -15.74
N CYS A 107 -18.24 0.80 -16.57
CA CYS A 107 -18.55 1.20 -17.95
C CYS A 107 -19.50 2.42 -18.04
N LEU A 108 -20.40 2.61 -17.06
CA LEU A 108 -21.32 3.74 -16.98
C LEU A 108 -20.73 4.94 -16.22
N ALA A 109 -19.68 4.71 -15.42
CA ALA A 109 -18.97 5.70 -14.63
C ALA A 109 -18.39 6.93 -15.41
N PRO A 110 -18.07 6.86 -16.72
CA PRO A 110 -17.58 8.03 -17.45
C PRO A 110 -18.57 9.19 -17.54
N PHE A 111 -19.87 8.95 -17.34
CA PHE A 111 -20.92 9.96 -17.44
C PHE A 111 -21.89 9.90 -16.26
N ASP A 112 -22.38 11.07 -15.84
CA ASP A 112 -23.38 11.17 -14.78
C ASP A 112 -24.71 10.50 -15.17
N LEU A 113 -25.42 9.95 -14.18
CA LEU A 113 -26.75 9.39 -14.35
C LEU A 113 -27.75 10.40 -14.97
N SER A 114 -27.56 11.69 -14.70
CA SER A 114 -28.35 12.76 -15.33
C SER A 114 -28.16 12.81 -16.84
N LEU A 115 -26.95 12.61 -17.35
CA LEU A 115 -26.69 12.58 -18.79
C LEU A 115 -27.32 11.33 -19.41
N TRP A 116 -27.19 10.17 -18.77
CA TRP A 116 -27.83 8.93 -19.21
C TRP A 116 -29.36 9.07 -19.28
N ALA A 117 -29.97 9.71 -18.28
CA ALA A 117 -31.40 10.02 -18.29
C ALA A 117 -31.77 11.00 -19.42
N CYS A 118 -30.92 12.01 -19.70
CA CYS A 118 -31.13 12.93 -20.82
C CYS A 118 -31.04 12.22 -22.18
N ILE A 119 -30.10 11.30 -22.35
CA ILE A 119 -29.97 10.49 -23.58
C ILE A 119 -31.24 9.65 -23.77
N ALA A 120 -31.67 8.90 -22.74
CA ALA A 120 -32.89 8.11 -22.79
C ALA A 120 -34.13 8.95 -23.09
N GLY A 121 -34.26 10.11 -22.43
CA GLY A 121 -35.35 11.06 -22.65
C GLY A 121 -35.35 11.64 -24.07
N THR A 122 -34.18 11.95 -24.62
CA THR A 122 -34.02 12.49 -25.98
C THR A 122 -34.43 11.46 -27.03
N VAL A 123 -34.01 10.19 -26.88
CA VAL A 123 -34.41 9.10 -27.80
C VAL A 123 -35.92 8.92 -27.81
N LEU A 124 -36.56 8.93 -26.63
CA LEU A 124 -38.03 8.81 -26.52
C LEU A 124 -38.75 10.03 -27.12
N LEU A 125 -38.28 11.24 -26.84
CA LEU A 125 -38.87 12.48 -27.35
C LEU A 125 -38.80 12.54 -28.87
N VAL A 126 -37.63 12.27 -29.45
CA VAL A 126 -37.44 12.28 -30.92
C VAL A 126 -38.27 11.16 -31.57
N GLY A 127 -38.32 9.96 -30.97
CA GLY A 127 -39.17 8.87 -31.45
C GLY A 127 -40.66 9.22 -31.47
N LEU A 128 -41.15 9.92 -30.44
CA LEU A 128 -42.52 10.44 -30.39
C LEU A 128 -42.77 11.51 -31.46
N LEU A 129 -41.84 12.45 -31.66
CA LEU A 129 -41.96 13.48 -32.69
C LEU A 129 -42.02 12.88 -34.09
N VAL A 130 -41.16 11.91 -34.41
CA VAL A 130 -41.18 11.20 -35.71
C VAL A 130 -42.51 10.48 -35.92
N TYR A 131 -43.04 9.82 -34.88
CA TYR A 131 -44.35 9.18 -34.94
C TYR A 131 -45.48 10.18 -35.24
N LEU A 132 -45.51 11.31 -34.52
CA LEU A 132 -46.51 12.36 -34.72
C LEU A 132 -46.44 12.98 -36.12
N LEU A 133 -45.24 13.22 -36.64
CA LEU A 133 -45.04 13.73 -38.00
C LEU A 133 -45.56 12.76 -39.06
N ASN A 134 -45.27 11.47 -38.91
CA ASN A 134 -45.77 10.42 -39.80
C ASN A 134 -47.29 10.25 -39.73
N TRP A 135 -47.89 10.50 -38.55
CA TRP A 135 -49.34 10.46 -38.38
C TRP A 135 -50.04 11.67 -39.01
N LEU A 136 -49.51 12.87 -38.84
CA LEU A 136 -50.09 14.11 -39.37
C LEU A 136 -49.90 14.23 -40.90
N ASN A 137 -48.79 13.75 -41.43
CA ASN A 137 -48.48 13.77 -42.86
C ASN A 137 -48.06 12.36 -43.33
N PRO A 138 -49.02 11.44 -43.59
CA PRO A 138 -48.67 10.12 -44.08
C PRO A 138 -47.89 10.24 -45.40
N PRO A 139 -46.72 9.59 -45.52
CA PRO A 139 -45.86 9.74 -46.69
C PRO A 139 -46.60 9.28 -47.96
N ARG A 140 -46.61 10.15 -48.98
CA ARG A 140 -47.28 9.92 -50.27
C ARG A 140 -46.49 9.01 -51.23
N LEU A 141 -45.25 8.65 -50.91
CA LEU A 141 -44.38 7.84 -51.75
C LEU A 141 -44.13 6.47 -51.10
N GLN A 142 -44.46 5.40 -51.82
CA GLN A 142 -44.00 4.05 -51.54
C GLN A 142 -42.50 3.97 -51.83
N MET A 143 -41.66 4.45 -50.91
CA MET A 143 -40.28 4.01 -50.87
C MET A 143 -40.29 2.60 -50.28
N GLY A 144 -39.91 1.63 -51.11
CA GLY A 144 -39.94 0.20 -50.82
C GLY A 144 -39.09 -0.18 -49.61
N SER A 145 -39.68 -0.08 -48.43
CA SER A 145 -39.45 -0.95 -47.29
C SER A 145 -40.56 -0.67 -46.28
N MET A 146 -41.33 -1.70 -45.95
CA MET A 146 -42.50 -1.65 -45.06
C MET A 146 -42.08 -1.24 -43.63
N THR A 147 -41.83 0.03 -43.37
CA THR A 147 -41.91 0.56 -42.02
C THR A 147 -43.37 0.92 -41.77
N SER A 148 -44.11 -0.05 -41.22
CA SER A 148 -45.43 0.21 -40.65
C SER A 148 -45.33 1.44 -39.75
N THR A 149 -46.25 2.40 -39.88
CA THR A 149 -46.28 3.70 -39.17
C THR A 149 -46.62 3.54 -37.69
N THR A 150 -46.10 2.50 -37.05
CA THR A 150 -46.29 2.17 -35.64
C THR A 150 -45.23 2.87 -34.82
N LEU A 151 -45.61 3.30 -33.61
CA LEU A 151 -44.73 3.92 -32.62
C LEU A 151 -43.43 3.10 -32.41
N TYR A 152 -43.55 1.77 -32.35
CA TYR A 152 -42.42 0.84 -32.19
C TYR A 152 -41.36 1.02 -33.28
N ASN A 153 -41.76 1.13 -34.55
CA ASN A 153 -40.82 1.25 -35.66
C ASN A 153 -40.13 2.63 -35.67
N SER A 154 -40.86 3.68 -35.27
CA SER A 154 -40.30 5.04 -35.13
C SER A 154 -39.27 5.09 -34.00
N MET A 155 -39.57 4.46 -32.86
CA MET A 155 -38.64 4.34 -31.73
C MET A 155 -37.40 3.51 -32.08
N TRP A 156 -37.59 2.38 -32.76
CA TRP A 156 -36.49 1.51 -33.20
C TRP A 156 -35.58 2.22 -34.20
N PHE A 157 -36.13 2.99 -35.14
CA PHE A 157 -35.37 3.78 -36.11
C PHE A 157 -34.49 4.84 -35.44
N VAL A 158 -35.05 5.60 -34.48
CA VAL A 158 -34.30 6.64 -33.74
C VAL A 158 -33.21 6.00 -32.88
N TYR A 159 -33.51 4.90 -32.20
CA TYR A 159 -32.51 4.15 -31.43
C TYR A 159 -31.38 3.60 -32.32
N GLY A 160 -31.71 2.96 -33.45
CA GLY A 160 -30.72 2.41 -34.39
C GLY A 160 -29.80 3.49 -34.97
N SER A 161 -30.36 4.67 -35.28
CA SER A 161 -29.59 5.84 -35.73
C SER A 161 -28.67 6.38 -34.63
N PHE A 162 -29.13 6.41 -33.38
CA PHE A 162 -28.33 6.86 -32.22
C PHE A 162 -27.14 5.94 -31.94
N VAL A 163 -27.33 4.63 -32.01
CA VAL A 163 -26.26 3.64 -31.78
C VAL A 163 -25.38 3.43 -33.03
N GLN A 164 -25.59 4.21 -34.10
CA GLN A 164 -24.86 4.13 -35.37
C GLN A 164 -24.89 2.72 -35.99
N GLN A 165 -26.00 2.00 -35.82
CA GLN A 165 -26.19 0.65 -36.38
C GLN A 165 -27.01 0.68 -37.69
N GLY A 166 -27.23 1.86 -38.28
CA GLY A 166 -28.05 2.08 -39.48
C GLY A 166 -27.36 2.94 -40.52
#